data_AF-A0AAW1V6K0-F1
#
_entry.id   AF-A0AAW1V6K0-F1
#
_cell.length_a   1.000
_cell.length_b   1.000
_cell.length_c   1.000
_cell.angle_alpha   90.00
_cell.angle_beta   90.00
_cell.angle_gamma   90.00
#
_symmetry.space_group_name_H-M   'P 1'
#
loop_
_entity.id
_entity.type
_entity.pdbx_description
1 polymer ?
#
loop_
_entity_poly.entity_id
_entity_poly.type
_entity_poly.pdbx_seq_one_letter_code
_entity_poly.pdbx_strand_id
1 'polypeptide(L)'
;MLNESLQFKVPGYQIIRNDRSRHGEHPANRNPLKRYNLKSANWESFNTAIIEIMDTNEPESIKTFQEMIIKATNGTIKEKQNNKDKNKFKLFWWDDNLQEDIKKRQLAFRKYLDFPSLENYILAKQYQAIAKRNIRCKKKKLSLNSVAT
;
A
#
# COMPACT_ATOMS: atom_id res chain seq x y z
N MET A 1 21.63 35.92 15.26
CA MET A 1 20.44 35.70 16.13
C MET A 1 20.02 34.25 15.98
N LEU A 2 20.11 33.48 17.06
CA LEU A 2 19.93 32.02 17.08
C LEU A 2 18.43 31.68 16.96
N ASN A 3 18.07 30.88 15.95
CA ASN A 3 16.74 30.29 15.84
C ASN A 3 16.63 29.13 16.84
N GLU A 4 16.07 29.42 18.01
CA GLU A 4 15.68 28.39 18.99
C GLU A 4 14.47 27.63 18.46
N SER A 5 14.71 26.53 17.76
CA SER A 5 13.72 25.48 17.54
C SER A 5 13.26 24.93 18.91
N LEU A 6 12.13 25.43 19.42
CA LEU A 6 11.43 24.88 20.58
C LEU A 6 11.10 23.40 20.31
N GLN A 7 11.96 22.51 20.80
CA GLN A 7 11.67 21.09 20.86
C GLN A 7 10.66 20.87 21.99
N PHE A 8 9.36 20.87 21.65
CA PHE A 8 8.32 20.41 22.57
C PHE A 8 8.51 18.92 22.85
N LYS A 9 9.21 18.62 23.95
CA LYS A 9 9.43 17.26 24.45
C LYS A 9 8.19 16.83 25.23
N VAL A 10 7.17 16.31 24.53
CA VAL A 10 6.03 15.66 25.19
C VAL A 10 6.53 14.37 25.85
N PRO A 11 6.41 14.19 27.18
CA PRO A 11 6.91 13.00 27.87
C PRO A 11 6.25 11.73 27.32
N GLY A 12 7.06 10.74 26.92
CA GLY A 12 6.58 9.39 26.61
C GLY A 12 6.38 9.03 25.13
N TYR A 13 6.72 9.89 24.16
CA TYR A 13 6.63 9.54 22.73
C TYR A 13 7.91 9.89 21.96
N GLN A 14 8.77 8.90 21.72
CA GLN A 14 9.85 9.01 20.74
C GLN A 14 9.25 8.84 19.33
N ILE A 15 9.24 9.91 18.53
CA ILE A 15 8.81 9.87 17.13
C ILE A 15 10.01 9.41 16.30
N ILE A 16 10.01 8.14 15.90
CA ILE A 16 10.99 7.61 14.93
C ILE A 16 10.57 8.13 13.55
N ARG A 17 11.34 9.10 13.02
CA ARG A 17 11.17 9.60 11.65
C ARG A 17 11.75 8.56 10.68
N ASN A 18 10.89 7.89 9.92
CA ASN A 18 11.33 7.20 8.71
C ASN A 18 11.16 8.16 7.54
N ASP A 19 12.26 8.80 7.15
CA ASP A 19 12.31 9.68 5.99
C ASP A 19 11.92 8.89 4.74
N ARG A 20 10.81 9.27 4.11
CA ARG A 20 10.44 8.79 2.78
C ARG A 20 10.17 10.01 1.92
N SER A 21 11.23 10.57 1.35
CA SER A 21 11.15 11.51 0.25
C SER A 21 10.21 10.97 -0.83
N ARG A 22 9.13 11.70 -1.09
CA ARG A 22 8.19 11.45 -2.19
C ARG A 22 7.86 12.75 -2.88
N HIS A 23 8.77 13.24 -3.72
CA HIS A 23 8.39 14.14 -4.81
C HIS A 23 9.20 13.77 -6.05
N GLY A 24 8.47 13.33 -7.07
CA GLY A 24 8.94 12.98 -8.40
C GLY A 24 7.69 12.90 -9.25
N GLU A 25 7.26 14.06 -9.76
CA GLU A 25 6.16 14.17 -10.72
C GLU A 25 6.53 13.37 -11.97
N HIS A 26 5.65 12.47 -12.39
CA HIS A 26 5.85 11.69 -13.60
C HIS A 26 4.60 11.84 -14.48
N PRO A 27 4.74 12.20 -15.76
CA PRO A 27 3.61 12.51 -16.63
C PRO A 27 2.65 11.33 -16.79
N ALA A 28 1.37 11.70 -16.85
CA ALA A 28 0.18 10.86 -16.76
C ALA A 28 -0.15 10.07 -18.04
N ASN A 29 0.84 9.46 -18.68
CA ASN A 29 0.58 8.47 -19.73
C ASN A 29 1.45 7.22 -19.50
N ARG A 30 0.89 6.29 -18.73
CA ARG A 30 1.48 4.96 -18.55
C ARG A 30 0.37 3.96 -18.78
N ASN A 31 0.31 3.40 -19.98
CA ASN A 31 -0.16 2.02 -20.09
C ASN A 31 0.52 1.24 -18.97
N PRO A 32 -0.22 0.63 -18.04
CA PRO A 32 0.39 0.04 -16.87
C PRO A 32 1.33 -1.06 -17.36
N LEU A 33 2.64 -0.81 -17.25
CA LEU A 33 3.65 -1.80 -17.59
C LEU A 33 3.27 -3.10 -16.90
N LYS A 34 3.23 -4.20 -17.66
CA LYS A 34 2.98 -5.53 -17.11
C LYS A 34 4.01 -5.78 -16.02
N ARG A 35 3.52 -6.09 -14.81
CA ARG A 35 4.37 -6.42 -13.66
C ARG A 35 4.25 -7.91 -13.44
N TYR A 36 5.37 -8.60 -13.27
CA TYR A 36 5.38 -10.02 -13.00
C TYR A 36 5.62 -10.31 -11.51
N ASN A 37 5.13 -11.45 -11.03
CA ASN A 37 5.40 -11.87 -9.65
C ASN A 37 6.69 -12.69 -9.57
N LEU A 38 7.83 -11.99 -9.50
CA LEU A 38 9.16 -12.61 -9.43
C LEU A 38 9.38 -13.46 -8.18
N LYS A 39 8.61 -13.24 -7.10
CA LYS A 39 8.74 -14.00 -5.85
C LYS A 39 8.20 -15.43 -5.94
N SER A 40 7.23 -15.65 -6.83
CA SER A 40 6.63 -16.97 -7.06
C SER A 40 6.93 -17.49 -8.46
N ALA A 41 7.98 -16.94 -9.09
CA ALA A 41 8.39 -17.38 -10.42
C ALA A 41 9.03 -18.75 -10.33
N ASN A 42 8.64 -19.65 -11.23
CA ASN A 42 9.37 -20.90 -11.43
C ASN A 42 10.50 -20.64 -12.43
N TRP A 43 11.69 -20.37 -11.90
CA TRP A 43 12.87 -20.05 -12.71
C TRP A 43 13.38 -21.25 -13.51
N GLU A 44 13.14 -22.47 -13.02
CA GLU A 44 13.53 -23.68 -13.74
C GLU A 44 12.71 -23.83 -15.02
N SER A 45 11.38 -23.70 -14.94
CA SER A 45 10.51 -23.69 -16.12
C SER A 45 10.79 -22.53 -17.06
N PHE A 46 11.18 -21.37 -16.54
CA PHE A 46 11.60 -20.23 -17.35
C PHE A 46 12.88 -20.52 -18.14
N ASN A 47 13.88 -21.10 -17.49
CA ASN A 47 15.14 -21.46 -18.13
C ASN A 47 14.93 -22.51 -19.22
N THR A 48 14.12 -23.54 -18.96
CA THR A 48 13.80 -24.55 -19.99
C THR A 48 13.09 -23.93 -21.18
N ALA A 49 12.13 -23.03 -20.93
CA ALA A 49 11.41 -22.33 -22.00
C ALA A 49 12.32 -21.40 -22.82
N ILE A 50 13.28 -20.72 -22.20
CA ILE A 50 14.24 -19.89 -22.94
C ILE A 50 15.15 -20.75 -23.80
N ILE A 51 15.70 -21.85 -23.27
CA ILE A 51 16.58 -22.74 -24.02
C ILE A 51 15.84 -23.30 -25.24
N GLU A 52 14.62 -23.80 -25.05
CA GLU A 52 13.79 -24.31 -26.15
C GLU A 52 13.50 -23.24 -27.23
N ILE A 53 13.24 -22.00 -26.82
CA ILE A 53 12.99 -20.89 -27.76
C ILE A 53 14.26 -20.52 -28.53
N MET A 54 15.43 -20.54 -27.89
CA MET A 54 16.71 -20.22 -28.53
C MET A 54 17.18 -21.34 -29.46
N ASP A 55 16.94 -22.61 -29.10
CA ASP A 55 17.26 -23.77 -29.95
C ASP A 55 16.38 -23.81 -31.21
N THR A 56 15.15 -23.28 -31.13
CA THR A 56 14.22 -23.23 -32.26
C THR A 56 14.31 -21.96 -33.10
N ASN A 57 14.91 -20.89 -32.57
CA ASN A 57 15.00 -19.60 -33.25
C ASN A 57 16.34 -18.93 -32.95
N GLU A 58 17.16 -18.71 -33.98
CA GLU A 58 18.34 -17.85 -33.86
C GLU A 58 17.91 -16.37 -33.88
N PRO A 59 18.27 -15.57 -32.87
CA PRO A 59 17.88 -14.16 -32.85
C PRO A 59 18.71 -13.34 -33.84
N GLU A 60 18.10 -12.94 -34.94
CA GLU A 60 18.70 -12.06 -35.96
C GLU A 60 18.94 -10.62 -35.47
N SER A 61 18.31 -10.20 -34.36
CA SER A 61 18.43 -8.86 -33.81
C SER A 61 18.20 -8.82 -32.30
N ILE A 62 18.60 -7.71 -31.66
CA ILE A 62 18.31 -7.47 -30.24
C ILE A 62 16.79 -7.42 -29.99
N LYS A 63 15.99 -6.95 -30.94
CA LYS A 63 14.53 -6.89 -30.79
C LYS A 63 13.91 -8.30 -30.77
N THR A 64 14.34 -9.17 -31.67
CA THR A 64 13.83 -10.56 -31.70
C THR A 64 14.26 -11.31 -30.44
N PHE A 65 15.47 -11.08 -29.95
CA PHE A 65 15.90 -11.62 -28.65
C PHE A 65 15.05 -11.12 -27.47
N GLN A 66 14.72 -9.82 -27.44
CA GLN A 66 13.84 -9.25 -26.41
C GLN A 66 12.43 -9.87 -26.46
N GLU A 67 11.88 -10.09 -27.64
CA GLU A 67 10.57 -10.74 -27.83
C GLU A 67 10.58 -12.19 -27.34
N MET A 68 11.67 -12.93 -27.56
CA MET A 68 11.85 -14.28 -27.03
C MET A 68 11.82 -14.31 -25.50
N ILE A 69 12.55 -13.39 -24.85
CA ILE A 69 12.53 -13.26 -23.39
C ILE A 69 11.11 -12.94 -22.90
N ILE A 70 10.41 -12.00 -23.56
CA ILE A 70 9.03 -11.64 -23.20
C ILE A 70 8.10 -12.85 -23.36
N LYS A 71 8.26 -13.65 -24.42
CA LYS A 71 7.47 -14.85 -24.68
C LYS A 71 7.66 -15.91 -23.59
N ALA A 72 8.92 -16.22 -23.25
CA ALA A 72 9.24 -17.14 -22.15
C ALA A 72 8.69 -16.64 -20.81
N THR A 73 8.84 -15.34 -20.54
CA THR A 73 8.33 -14.69 -19.32
C THR A 73 6.80 -14.83 -19.22
N ASN A 74 6.08 -14.57 -20.31
CA ASN A 74 4.61 -14.69 -20.33
C ASN A 74 4.12 -16.12 -20.15
N GLY A 75 4.86 -17.13 -20.62
CA GLY A 75 4.49 -18.54 -20.50
C GLY A 75 4.73 -19.13 -19.10
N THR A 76 5.70 -18.59 -18.36
CA THR A 76 6.23 -19.24 -17.15
C THR A 76 6.05 -18.42 -15.88
N ILE A 77 6.04 -17.09 -15.97
CA ILE A 77 5.91 -16.19 -14.83
C ILE A 77 4.53 -15.55 -14.83
N LYS A 78 3.76 -15.81 -13.77
CA LYS A 78 2.45 -15.21 -13.59
C LYS A 78 2.54 -13.70 -13.49
N GLU A 79 1.64 -13.01 -14.20
CA GLU A 79 1.46 -11.57 -14.03
C GLU A 79 1.04 -11.26 -12.59
N LYS A 80 1.63 -10.21 -12.04
CA LYS A 80 1.29 -9.68 -10.73
C LYS A 80 -0.08 -9.03 -10.85
N GLN A 81 -1.09 -9.71 -10.32
CA GLN A 81 -2.43 -9.15 -10.24
C GLN A 81 -2.37 -7.81 -9.51
N ASN A 82 -2.82 -6.75 -10.19
CA ASN A 82 -3.16 -5.51 -9.52
C ASN A 82 -4.35 -5.83 -8.63
N ASN A 83 -4.12 -5.95 -7.31
CA ASN A 83 -5.16 -6.13 -6.30
C ASN A 83 -6.10 -4.91 -6.19
N LYS A 84 -6.39 -4.18 -7.29
CA LYS A 84 -7.36 -3.09 -7.30
C LYS A 84 -8.76 -3.62 -6.99
N ASP A 85 -9.05 -4.86 -7.39
CA ASP A 85 -10.39 -5.47 -7.25
C ASP A 85 -10.45 -6.58 -6.21
N LYS A 86 -9.42 -6.72 -5.35
CA LYS A 86 -9.64 -7.41 -4.08
C LYS A 86 -10.47 -6.47 -3.22
N ASN A 87 -11.77 -6.48 -3.50
CA ASN A 87 -12.83 -6.14 -2.58
C ASN A 87 -12.46 -6.81 -1.26
N LYS A 88 -11.76 -6.06 -0.40
CA LYS A 88 -11.59 -6.45 1.00
C LYS A 88 -13.02 -6.63 1.43
N PHE A 89 -13.45 -7.87 1.73
CA PHE A 89 -14.76 -8.16 2.26
C PHE A 89 -15.08 -7.05 3.26
N LYS A 90 -15.94 -6.12 2.84
CA LYS A 90 -16.28 -4.96 3.66
C LYS A 90 -17.02 -5.61 4.80
N LEU A 91 -16.34 -5.73 5.93
CA LEU A 91 -16.91 -6.34 7.13
C LEU A 91 -18.29 -5.70 7.30
N PHE A 92 -19.32 -6.49 7.57
CA PHE A 92 -20.70 -5.99 7.56
C PHE A 92 -20.91 -4.75 8.46
N TRP A 93 -20.09 -4.60 9.51
CA TRP A 93 -20.09 -3.46 10.42
C TRP A 93 -19.21 -2.27 9.98
N TRP A 94 -18.48 -2.40 8.88
CA TRP A 94 -17.61 -1.39 8.30
C TRP A 94 -18.43 -0.54 7.33
N ASP A 95 -18.83 0.65 7.76
CA ASP A 95 -19.59 1.60 6.96
C ASP A 95 -18.71 2.79 6.51
N ASP A 96 -19.29 3.63 5.64
CA ASP A 96 -18.58 4.77 5.06
C ASP A 96 -18.22 5.82 6.11
N ASN A 97 -19.08 5.98 7.12
CA ASN A 97 -18.81 6.86 8.27
C ASN A 97 -17.57 6.41 9.05
N LEU A 98 -17.45 5.11 9.35
CA LEU A 98 -16.29 4.57 10.05
C LEU A 98 -15.02 4.67 9.18
N GLN A 99 -15.15 4.48 7.88
CA GLN A 99 -14.04 4.69 6.95
C GLN A 99 -13.59 6.14 6.95
N GLU A 100 -14.51 7.10 6.99
CA GLU A 100 -14.22 8.52 7.07
C GLU A 100 -13.52 8.88 8.39
N ASP A 101 -13.99 8.37 9.52
CA ASP A 101 -13.34 8.57 10.83
C ASP A 101 -11.90 8.04 10.85
N ILE A 102 -11.66 6.89 10.23
CA ILE A 102 -10.33 6.31 10.11
C ILE A 102 -9.43 7.17 9.21
N LYS A 103 -9.96 7.69 8.10
CA LYS A 103 -9.23 8.64 7.24
C LYS A 103 -8.87 9.91 8.00
N LYS A 104 -9.83 10.52 8.73
CA LYS A 104 -9.60 11.72 9.56
C LYS A 104 -8.52 11.47 10.61
N ARG A 105 -8.58 10.33 11.32
CA ARG A 105 -7.52 9.91 12.26
C ARG A 105 -6.15 9.81 11.59
N GLN A 106 -6.06 9.17 10.43
CA GLN A 106 -4.79 9.03 9.71
C GLN A 106 -4.25 10.38 9.25
N LEU A 107 -5.11 11.24 8.72
CA LEU A 107 -4.73 12.57 8.25
C LEU A 107 -4.23 13.44 9.40
N ALA A 108 -4.96 13.49 10.52
CA ALA A 108 -4.55 14.26 11.70
C ALA A 108 -3.23 13.74 12.29
N PHE A 109 -3.04 12.42 12.32
CA PHE A 109 -1.78 11.84 12.79
C PHE A 109 -0.61 12.19 11.85
N ARG A 110 -0.80 12.11 10.53
CA ARG A 110 0.22 12.56 9.56
C ARG A 110 0.53 14.05 9.73
N LYS A 111 -0.49 14.89 9.85
CA LYS A 111 -0.33 16.33 10.08
C LYS A 111 0.49 16.61 11.35
N TYR A 112 0.27 15.85 12.42
CA TYR A 112 1.10 15.95 13.64
C TYR A 112 2.55 15.50 13.42
N LEU A 113 2.79 14.44 12.63
CA LEU A 113 4.15 14.00 12.31
C LEU A 113 4.90 15.01 11.45
N ASP A 114 4.23 15.57 10.45
CA ASP A 114 4.79 16.55 9.52
C ASP A 114 5.00 17.90 10.20
N PHE A 115 4.04 18.32 11.04
CA PHE A 115 4.04 19.59 11.77
C PHE A 115 3.71 19.38 13.27
N PRO A 116 4.71 19.04 14.10
CA PRO A 116 4.49 18.73 15.52
C PRO A 116 4.13 19.98 16.32
N SER A 117 2.83 20.22 16.49
CA SER A 117 2.28 21.25 17.39
C SER A 117 1.37 20.62 18.44
N LEU A 118 1.19 21.29 19.58
CA LEU A 118 0.26 20.86 20.64
C LEU A 118 -1.17 20.72 20.09
N GLU A 119 -1.60 21.66 19.26
CA GLU A 119 -2.91 21.63 18.62
C GLU A 119 -3.06 20.40 17.70
N ASN A 120 -2.06 20.12 16.85
CA ASN A 120 -2.09 18.96 15.98
C ASN A 120 -2.05 17.64 16.78
N TYR A 121 -1.34 17.61 17.91
CA TYR A 121 -1.35 16.48 18.83
C TYR A 121 -2.74 16.25 19.44
N ILE A 122 -3.36 17.30 19.98
CA ILE A 122 -4.71 17.24 20.55
C ILE A 122 -5.70 16.74 19.51
N LEU A 123 -5.67 17.30 18.30
CA LEU A 123 -6.52 16.87 17.17
C LEU A 123 -6.29 15.40 16.83
N ALA A 124 -5.04 14.96 16.72
CA ALA A 124 -4.71 13.55 16.45
C ALA A 124 -5.26 12.61 17.54
N LYS A 125 -5.16 13.00 18.81
CA LYS A 125 -5.71 12.24 19.95
C LYS A 125 -7.24 12.22 19.96
N GLN A 126 -7.89 13.33 19.65
CA GLN A 126 -9.35 13.41 19.54
C GLN A 126 -9.87 12.46 18.45
N TYR A 127 -9.33 12.55 17.23
CA TYR A 127 -9.74 11.66 16.15
C TYR A 127 -9.38 10.19 16.42
N GLN A 128 -8.28 9.92 17.13
CA GLN A 128 -7.95 8.57 17.60
C GLN A 128 -9.01 8.02 18.56
N ALA A 129 -9.46 8.82 19.52
CA ALA A 129 -10.49 8.44 20.49
C ALA A 129 -11.85 8.19 19.82
N ILE A 130 -12.27 9.09 18.93
CA ILE A 130 -13.54 8.98 18.17
C ILE A 130 -13.56 7.69 17.36
N ALA A 131 -12.53 7.45 16.53
CA ALA A 131 -12.45 6.24 15.72
C ALA A 131 -12.46 4.96 16.61
N LYS A 132 -11.72 4.97 17.73
CA LYS A 132 -11.69 3.82 18.66
C LYS A 132 -13.06 3.55 19.28
N ARG A 133 -13.79 4.60 19.69
CA ARG A 133 -15.16 4.50 20.21
C ARG A 133 -16.09 3.91 19.16
N ASN A 134 -16.07 4.45 17.94
CA ASN A 134 -16.99 4.03 16.88
C ASN A 134 -16.75 2.57 16.46
N ILE A 135 -15.49 2.13 16.35
CA ILE A 135 -15.15 0.71 16.12
C ILE A 135 -15.74 -0.17 17.23
N ARG A 136 -15.57 0.21 18.50
CA ARG A 136 -16.08 -0.57 19.64
C ARG A 136 -17.61 -0.65 19.63
N CYS A 137 -18.29 0.48 19.41
CA CYS A 137 -19.75 0.52 19.35
C CYS A 137 -20.30 -0.34 18.21
N LYS A 138 -19.70 -0.29 17.01
CA LYS A 138 -20.10 -1.09 15.85
C LYS A 138 -19.90 -2.59 16.10
N LYS A 139 -18.77 -2.97 16.69
CA LYS A 139 -18.52 -4.37 17.09
C LYS A 139 -19.49 -4.87 18.16
N LYS A 140 -19.82 -4.05 19.17
CA LYS A 140 -20.78 -4.41 20.22
C LYS A 140 -22.22 -4.55 19.68
N LYS A 141 -22.63 -3.70 18.73
CA LYS A 141 -23.94 -3.85 18.07
C LYS A 141 -24.03 -5.19 17.32
N LEU A 142 -22.95 -5.62 16.67
CA LEU A 142 -22.89 -6.91 15.99
C LEU A 142 -23.10 -8.09 16.97
N SER A 143 -22.41 -8.07 18.12
CA SER A 143 -22.53 -9.15 19.12
C SER A 143 -23.89 -9.20 19.80
N LEU A 144 -24.64 -8.10 19.84
CA LEU A 144 -25.98 -8.07 20.40
C LEU A 144 -27.03 -8.57 19.40
N ASN A 145 -26.86 -8.23 18.11
CA ASN A 145 -27.77 -8.68 17.05
C ASN A 145 -27.64 -10.19 16.76
N SER A 146 -26.49 -10.81 17.05
CA SER A 146 -26.30 -12.27 16.90
C SER A 146 -26.91 -13.11 18.03
N VAL A 147 -27.43 -12.47 19.09
CA VAL A 147 -28.06 -13.13 20.24
C VAL A 147 -29.59 -13.00 20.19
N ALA A 148 -30.11 -12.15 19.30
CA ALA A 148 -31.54 -11.85 19.15
C ALA A 148 -32.23 -12.63 18.01
N THR A 149 -31.56 -13.64 17.46
CA THR A 149 -32.06 -14.59 16.44
C THR A 149 -31.87 -16.00 16.94
#